data_AF-D2A358-F1
#
_entry.id   AF-D2A358-F1
#
_cell.length_a   1.000
_cell.length_b   1.000
_cell.length_c   1.000
_cell.angle_alpha   90.00
_cell.angle_beta   90.00
_cell.angle_gamma   90.00
#
_symmetry.space_group_name_H-M   'P 1'
#
loop_
_entity.id
_entity.type
_entity.pdbx_description
1 polymer ?
#
loop_
_entity_poly.entity_id
_entity_poly.type
_entity_poly.pdbx_seq_one_letter_code
_entity_poly.pdbx_strand_id
1 'polypeptide(L)'
;MSDNLEKLYEKYNILSDAKDKVSQHSSEYVESFEGIKGTESEKMLAAQILSKFFKHFPSLQDKALNALLDLCEDEESKIRACAMRYLVSICKDVKEHLTKVTDILAQMMQLEEQRDFTTASWCLLQLWKQDSANVLRTMYNHIRSLSSAAARVKCLQFIHLKFIKPIESQPTEIENIVVEESKKLLQDDISSEEIVLIISCLKNSKYAKTAAGQQELLDFISEIMELDRDFDPLEDCIVDRVIICTTHALPFFSAKNESTKFVAYYCDQILPQWDKIATLEQGELFQLHLLRHLAELSIYCGKFENPSLHVVQIFDKIKLYMPTPPENADVYKMPNLEFSFVECLLFAFHRLARQCPDFLTHDPQILKDFRARLVYFSRGVQGCNKVLNSKPITGLDSVNASKAKIAPSLLNNINVLIKDLFYQPPMYKCNVTLSFKQEVVEKELRKPATSGQKRHVPITFDNGSTGTKQTRPARSGDNVKLYTPPSGKFSNNFQYDRGGSRGNRSRGRGSRGRGRNWRN
;
A
#
# COMPACT_ATOMS: atom_id res chain seq x y z
N MET A 1 -40.33 38.89 32.18
CA MET A 1 -40.43 38.03 31.00
C MET A 1 -39.58 36.82 31.32
N SER A 2 -40.18 35.65 31.54
CA SER A 2 -39.42 34.44 31.88
C SER A 2 -38.41 34.14 30.77
N ASP A 3 -37.19 33.83 31.16
CA ASP A 3 -36.09 33.53 30.25
C ASP A 3 -36.51 32.37 29.33
N ASN A 4 -36.39 32.53 28.01
CA ASN A 4 -36.83 31.50 27.06
C ASN A 4 -36.03 30.20 27.25
N LEU A 5 -34.81 30.31 27.79
CA LEU A 5 -34.00 29.17 28.20
C LEU A 5 -34.62 28.40 29.38
N GLU A 6 -35.18 29.08 30.39
CA GLU A 6 -35.85 28.42 31.53
C GLU A 6 -37.06 27.60 31.05
N LYS A 7 -37.85 28.15 30.11
CA LYS A 7 -38.99 27.43 29.53
C LYS A 7 -38.56 26.16 28.78
N LEU A 8 -37.41 26.16 28.11
CA LEU A 8 -36.88 24.95 27.47
C LEU A 8 -36.44 23.91 28.52
N TYR A 9 -35.88 24.33 29.65
CA TYR A 9 -35.57 23.41 30.76
C TYR A 9 -36.84 22.82 31.38
N GLU A 10 -37.89 23.62 31.57
CA GLU A 10 -39.18 23.13 32.04
C GLU A 10 -39.74 22.06 31.10
N LYS A 11 -39.75 22.31 29.79
CA LYS A 11 -40.17 21.33 28.76
C LYS A 11 -39.32 20.05 28.81
N TYR A 12 -37.99 20.19 28.92
CA TYR A 12 -37.10 19.05 29.05
C TYR A 12 -37.44 18.19 30.28
N ASN A 13 -37.72 18.83 31.42
CA ASN A 13 -38.07 18.13 32.65
C ASN A 13 -39.43 17.42 32.52
N ILE A 14 -40.46 18.08 31.98
CA ILE A 14 -41.78 17.47 31.73
C ILE A 14 -41.63 16.22 30.85
N LEU A 15 -40.91 16.33 29.74
CA LEU A 15 -40.66 15.20 28.85
C LEU A 15 -39.84 14.11 29.53
N SER A 16 -38.83 14.47 30.34
CA SER A 16 -37.98 13.49 31.02
C SER A 16 -38.72 12.74 32.13
N ASP A 17 -39.61 13.41 32.85
CA ASP A 17 -40.35 12.86 33.99
C ASP A 17 -41.53 11.99 33.55
N ALA A 18 -42.06 12.23 32.33
CA ALA A 18 -43.16 11.46 31.76
C ALA A 18 -42.81 9.98 31.49
N LYS A 19 -41.53 9.60 31.37
CA LYS A 19 -41.04 8.22 31.14
C LYS A 19 -41.80 7.50 30.02
N ASP A 20 -42.63 6.51 30.34
CA ASP A 20 -43.38 5.72 29.35
C ASP A 20 -44.55 6.50 28.71
N LYS A 21 -44.95 7.63 29.30
CA LYS A 21 -46.04 8.50 28.84
C LYS A 21 -45.57 9.70 28.02
N VAL A 22 -44.28 9.75 27.62
CA VAL A 22 -43.71 10.86 26.83
C VAL A 22 -44.54 11.19 25.60
N SER A 23 -45.11 10.18 24.92
CA SER A 23 -45.92 10.37 23.71
C SER A 23 -47.19 11.22 23.94
N GLN A 24 -47.65 11.38 25.20
CA GLN A 24 -48.79 12.23 25.55
C GLN A 24 -48.41 13.72 25.59
N HIS A 25 -47.12 14.04 25.70
CA HIS A 25 -46.59 15.41 25.80
C HIS A 25 -46.10 15.93 24.44
N SER A 26 -46.95 15.78 23.41
CA SER A 26 -46.61 16.23 22.06
C SER A 26 -46.54 17.75 21.94
N SER A 27 -47.30 18.50 22.76
CA SER A 27 -47.28 19.97 22.70
C SER A 27 -45.91 20.49 23.13
N GLU A 28 -45.40 20.00 24.24
CA GLU A 28 -44.13 20.40 24.84
C GLU A 28 -42.95 20.09 23.91
N TYR A 29 -43.02 18.94 23.21
CA TYR A 29 -42.04 18.60 22.19
C TYR A 29 -42.12 19.54 20.96
N VAL A 30 -43.32 19.87 20.47
CA VAL A 30 -43.52 20.80 19.35
C VAL A 30 -43.07 22.22 19.69
N GLU A 31 -43.32 22.68 20.91
CA GLU A 31 -42.88 24.00 21.35
C GLU A 31 -41.37 24.09 21.60
N SER A 32 -40.66 22.95 21.67
CA SER A 32 -39.21 22.94 21.82
C SER A 32 -38.48 23.34 20.52
N PHE A 33 -39.17 23.29 19.37
CA PHE A 33 -38.64 23.73 18.09
C PHE A 33 -38.34 25.23 18.04
N GLU A 34 -39.04 26.04 18.86
CA GLU A 34 -38.81 27.50 18.89
C GLU A 34 -37.39 27.84 19.35
N GLY A 35 -36.77 26.99 20.18
CA GLY A 35 -35.42 27.20 20.70
C GLY A 35 -34.33 27.18 19.63
N ILE A 36 -34.58 26.63 18.44
CA ILE A 36 -33.62 26.63 17.31
C ILE A 36 -33.35 28.04 16.78
N LYS A 37 -34.27 28.97 16.99
CA LYS A 37 -34.12 30.38 16.57
C LYS A 37 -33.55 31.26 17.69
N GLY A 38 -33.16 30.65 18.79
CA GLY A 38 -32.77 31.30 20.02
C GLY A 38 -31.28 31.67 20.12
N THR A 39 -30.83 31.88 21.36
CA THR A 39 -29.41 32.06 21.70
C THR A 39 -28.60 30.76 21.55
N GLU A 40 -27.26 30.83 21.64
CA GLU A 40 -26.38 29.65 21.57
C GLU A 40 -26.82 28.55 22.57
N SER A 41 -27.15 28.94 23.81
CA SER A 41 -27.62 28.01 24.84
C SER A 41 -29.00 27.42 24.55
N GLU A 42 -29.92 28.23 24.02
CA GLU A 42 -31.27 27.77 23.64
C GLU A 42 -31.22 26.78 22.47
N LYS A 43 -30.40 27.07 21.45
CA LYS A 43 -30.19 26.19 20.30
C LYS A 43 -29.62 24.84 20.70
N MET A 44 -28.59 24.83 21.54
CA MET A 44 -27.98 23.58 22.04
C MET A 44 -28.97 22.75 22.87
N LEU A 45 -29.75 23.39 23.74
CA LEU A 45 -30.77 22.72 24.55
C LEU A 45 -31.93 22.19 23.69
N ALA A 46 -32.38 22.95 22.70
CA ALA A 46 -33.39 22.52 21.74
C ALA A 46 -32.91 21.28 20.97
N ALA A 47 -31.66 21.28 20.47
CA ALA A 47 -31.07 20.13 19.79
C ALA A 47 -31.07 18.88 20.69
N GLN A 48 -30.74 19.04 21.97
CA GLN A 48 -30.76 17.97 22.96
C GLN A 48 -32.18 17.41 23.16
N ILE A 49 -33.18 18.27 23.36
CA ILE A 49 -34.57 17.86 23.55
C ILE A 49 -35.05 17.09 22.32
N LEU A 50 -34.88 17.69 21.13
CA LEU A 50 -35.33 17.11 19.87
C LEU A 50 -34.72 15.74 19.62
N SER A 51 -33.42 15.58 19.88
CA SER A 51 -32.72 14.31 19.72
C SER A 51 -33.11 13.26 20.76
N LYS A 52 -33.17 13.63 22.04
CA LYS A 52 -33.41 12.69 23.15
C LYS A 52 -34.79 12.03 23.07
N PHE A 53 -35.82 12.80 22.69
CA PHE A 53 -37.20 12.30 22.66
C PHE A 53 -37.67 11.89 21.25
N PHE A 54 -36.80 11.98 20.24
CA PHE A 54 -37.08 11.73 18.82
C PHE A 54 -37.89 10.45 18.55
N LYS A 55 -37.52 9.32 19.18
CA LYS A 55 -38.17 8.02 18.97
C LYS A 55 -39.62 7.95 19.47
N HIS A 56 -40.02 8.83 20.38
CA HIS A 56 -41.34 8.82 21.00
C HIS A 56 -42.38 9.57 20.17
N PHE A 57 -41.97 10.31 19.15
CA PHE A 57 -42.85 11.12 18.30
C PHE A 57 -42.66 10.84 16.81
N PRO A 58 -43.06 9.66 16.30
CA PRO A 58 -42.84 9.26 14.89
C PRO A 58 -43.38 10.27 13.87
N SER A 59 -44.55 10.85 14.11
CA SER A 59 -45.17 11.85 13.21
C SER A 59 -44.43 13.19 13.14
N LEU A 60 -43.48 13.43 14.04
CA LEU A 60 -42.69 14.66 14.11
C LEU A 60 -41.22 14.45 13.73
N GLN A 61 -40.82 13.24 13.35
CA GLN A 61 -39.43 12.89 13.07
C GLN A 61 -38.84 13.68 11.91
N ASP A 62 -39.56 13.82 10.79
CA ASP A 62 -39.08 14.62 9.65
C ASP A 62 -38.86 16.08 10.05
N LYS A 63 -39.79 16.64 10.82
CA LYS A 63 -39.69 18.01 11.32
C LYS A 63 -38.48 18.15 12.25
N ALA A 64 -38.32 17.25 13.21
CA ALA A 64 -37.21 17.24 14.17
C ALA A 64 -35.85 17.05 13.49
N LEU A 65 -35.80 16.17 12.49
CA LEU A 65 -34.59 15.94 11.70
C LEU A 65 -34.21 17.22 10.95
N ASN A 66 -35.11 17.82 10.19
CA ASN A 66 -34.84 19.06 9.44
C ASN A 66 -34.39 20.19 10.38
N ALA A 67 -35.03 20.32 11.54
CA ALA A 67 -34.62 21.24 12.60
C ALA A 67 -33.17 21.03 13.08
N LEU A 68 -32.72 19.78 13.22
CA LEU A 68 -31.33 19.47 13.56
C LEU A 68 -30.37 19.74 12.38
N LEU A 69 -30.84 19.62 11.14
CA LEU A 69 -30.06 19.96 9.94
C LEU A 69 -29.85 21.47 9.84
N ASP A 70 -30.88 22.27 10.12
CA ASP A 70 -30.76 23.73 10.19
C ASP A 70 -29.66 24.14 11.19
N LEU A 71 -29.55 23.44 12.32
CA LEU A 71 -28.48 23.68 13.30
C LEU A 71 -27.10 23.16 12.85
N CYS A 72 -27.03 22.21 11.92
CA CYS A 72 -25.77 21.80 11.30
C CYS A 72 -25.25 22.84 10.31
N GLU A 73 -26.09 23.79 9.89
CA GLU A 73 -25.73 24.93 9.02
C GLU A 73 -25.60 26.25 9.80
N ASP A 74 -25.62 26.20 11.14
CA ASP A 74 -25.49 27.39 11.98
C ASP A 74 -24.13 28.10 11.79
N GLU A 75 -24.08 29.42 11.93
CA GLU A 75 -22.85 30.22 11.82
C GLU A 75 -21.81 29.83 12.88
N GLU A 76 -22.24 29.44 14.09
CA GLU A 76 -21.34 29.08 15.17
C GLU A 76 -20.96 27.59 15.11
N SER A 77 -19.66 27.31 14.92
CA SER A 77 -19.16 25.93 14.80
C SER A 77 -19.44 25.07 16.03
N LYS A 78 -19.53 25.65 17.24
CA LYS A 78 -19.95 24.87 18.42
C LYS A 78 -21.36 24.31 18.30
N ILE A 79 -22.28 25.09 17.71
CA ILE A 79 -23.67 24.68 17.50
C ILE A 79 -23.72 23.58 16.44
N ARG A 80 -23.02 23.76 15.31
CA ARG A 80 -22.88 22.71 14.27
C ARG A 80 -22.34 21.41 14.85
N ALA A 81 -21.26 21.47 15.62
CA ALA A 81 -20.65 20.32 16.29
C ALA A 81 -21.60 19.64 17.28
N CYS A 82 -22.42 20.41 17.98
CA CYS A 82 -23.45 19.90 18.90
C CYS A 82 -24.54 19.15 18.12
N ALA A 83 -25.08 19.77 17.07
CA ALA A 83 -26.12 19.20 16.21
C ALA A 83 -25.69 17.89 15.55
N MET A 84 -24.47 17.82 14.99
CA MET A 84 -23.90 16.60 14.41
C MET A 84 -23.90 15.42 15.41
N ARG A 85 -23.54 15.66 16.67
CA ARG A 85 -23.54 14.62 17.71
C ARG A 85 -24.95 14.14 18.03
N TYR A 86 -25.92 15.04 17.98
CA TYR A 86 -27.33 14.70 18.18
C TYR A 86 -27.94 13.95 16.99
N LEU A 87 -27.48 14.19 15.76
CA LEU A 87 -27.84 13.34 14.60
C LEU A 87 -27.37 11.90 14.76
N VAL A 88 -26.19 11.66 15.34
CA VAL A 88 -25.74 10.30 15.68
C VAL A 88 -26.62 9.65 16.74
N SER A 89 -27.08 10.45 17.72
CA SER A 89 -27.90 9.96 18.82
C SER A 89 -29.26 9.45 18.34
N ILE A 90 -29.92 10.17 17.41
CA ILE A 90 -31.21 9.71 16.86
C ILE A 90 -31.08 8.38 16.11
N CYS A 91 -29.95 8.13 15.44
CA CYS A 91 -29.71 6.89 14.68
C CYS A 91 -29.58 5.65 15.56
N LYS A 92 -29.28 5.81 16.87
CA LYS A 92 -29.21 4.69 17.82
C LYS A 92 -30.55 4.00 18.00
N ASP A 93 -31.62 4.81 18.03
CA ASP A 93 -32.98 4.34 18.29
C ASP A 93 -33.79 4.20 16.99
N VAL A 94 -33.54 5.03 15.98
CA VAL A 94 -34.27 5.07 14.71
C VAL A 94 -33.30 4.89 13.53
N LYS A 95 -33.13 3.65 13.10
CA LYS A 95 -32.15 3.29 12.05
C LYS A 95 -32.53 3.77 10.65
N GLU A 96 -33.79 4.10 10.41
CA GLU A 96 -34.30 4.54 9.10
C GLU A 96 -33.58 5.80 8.58
N HIS A 97 -33.09 6.65 9.48
CA HIS A 97 -32.37 7.87 9.11
C HIS A 97 -30.85 7.68 8.95
N LEU A 98 -30.30 6.50 9.23
CA LEU A 98 -28.85 6.28 9.28
C LEU A 98 -28.16 6.62 7.95
N THR A 99 -28.74 6.21 6.82
CA THR A 99 -28.22 6.51 5.48
C THR A 99 -28.21 8.02 5.23
N LYS A 100 -29.32 8.72 5.49
CA LYS A 100 -29.43 10.18 5.31
C LYS A 100 -28.42 10.92 6.20
N VAL A 101 -28.35 10.56 7.48
CA VAL A 101 -27.41 11.18 8.44
C VAL A 101 -25.96 10.91 8.06
N THR A 102 -25.63 9.71 7.58
CA THR A 102 -24.27 9.39 7.13
C THR A 102 -23.86 10.27 5.95
N ASP A 103 -24.74 10.45 4.95
CA ASP A 103 -24.46 11.30 3.79
C ASP A 103 -24.24 12.77 4.20
N ILE A 104 -25.09 13.30 5.08
CA ILE A 104 -24.91 14.67 5.62
C ILE A 104 -23.57 14.80 6.36
N LEU A 105 -23.22 13.84 7.22
CA LEU A 105 -21.93 13.89 7.94
C LEU A 105 -20.73 13.76 6.98
N ALA A 106 -20.87 13.02 5.87
CA ALA A 106 -19.86 12.97 4.82
C ALA A 106 -19.69 14.34 4.14
N GLN A 107 -20.79 15.05 3.89
CA GLN A 107 -20.77 16.45 3.40
C GLN A 107 -20.10 17.38 4.42
N MET A 108 -20.46 17.29 5.71
CA MET A 108 -19.86 18.11 6.77
C MET A 108 -18.35 17.87 6.92
N MET A 109 -17.88 16.64 6.67
CA MET A 109 -16.46 16.32 6.65
C MET A 109 -15.71 17.03 5.51
N GLN A 110 -16.40 17.46 4.44
CA GLN A 110 -15.76 18.21 3.36
C GLN A 110 -15.48 19.68 3.72
N LEU A 111 -16.15 20.22 4.73
CA LEU A 111 -15.94 21.60 5.18
C LEU A 111 -14.47 21.87 5.57
N GLU A 112 -14.07 23.13 5.41
CA GLU A 112 -12.69 23.58 5.67
C GLU A 112 -12.40 23.74 7.16
N GLU A 113 -13.43 23.95 7.98
CA GLU A 113 -13.23 24.18 9.41
C GLU A 113 -12.81 22.91 10.15
N GLN A 114 -11.66 22.97 10.82
CA GLN A 114 -11.05 21.82 11.51
C GLN A 114 -11.95 21.22 12.60
N ARG A 115 -12.73 22.04 13.31
CA ARG A 115 -13.65 21.56 14.36
C ARG A 115 -14.78 20.74 13.76
N ASP A 116 -15.29 21.15 12.61
CA ASP A 116 -16.38 20.45 11.91
C ASP A 116 -15.86 19.14 11.34
N PHE A 117 -14.71 19.17 10.67
CA PHE A 117 -14.05 17.96 10.16
C PHE A 117 -13.83 16.92 11.26
N THR A 118 -13.30 17.34 12.42
CA THR A 118 -13.02 16.42 13.53
C THR A 118 -14.30 15.87 14.16
N THR A 119 -15.35 16.70 14.27
CA THR A 119 -16.63 16.27 14.84
C THR A 119 -17.39 15.34 13.88
N ALA A 120 -17.47 15.67 12.59
CA ALA A 120 -18.07 14.83 11.55
C ALA A 120 -17.35 13.48 11.46
N SER A 121 -16.02 13.48 11.45
CA SER A 121 -15.19 12.27 11.48
C SER A 121 -15.52 11.37 12.68
N TRP A 122 -15.65 11.96 13.88
CA TRP A 122 -16.02 11.20 15.08
C TRP A 122 -17.44 10.65 14.99
N CYS A 123 -18.37 11.43 14.45
CA CYS A 123 -19.78 11.04 14.26
C CYS A 123 -19.90 9.86 13.29
N LEU A 124 -19.24 9.93 12.14
CA LEU A 124 -19.16 8.84 11.16
C LEU A 124 -18.60 7.55 11.79
N LEU A 125 -17.59 7.66 12.67
CA LEU A 125 -17.06 6.51 13.41
C LEU A 125 -18.06 5.92 14.42
N GLN A 126 -18.97 6.71 14.97
CA GLN A 126 -20.03 6.18 15.82
C GLN A 126 -21.10 5.45 15.00
N LEU A 127 -21.48 5.99 13.84
CA LEU A 127 -22.42 5.31 12.92
C LEU A 127 -21.81 4.01 12.38
N TRP A 128 -20.52 4.01 12.07
CA TRP A 128 -19.80 2.81 11.65
C TRP A 128 -19.93 1.65 12.65
N LYS A 129 -19.92 1.95 13.95
CA LYS A 129 -20.10 0.94 15.00
C LYS A 129 -21.54 0.41 15.09
N GLN A 130 -22.51 1.16 14.58
CA GLN A 130 -23.92 0.76 14.58
C GLN A 130 -24.26 -0.10 13.36
N ASP A 131 -23.80 0.31 12.18
CA ASP A 131 -24.02 -0.39 10.91
C ASP A 131 -22.90 -0.04 9.91
N SER A 132 -21.81 -0.80 9.96
CA SER A 132 -20.64 -0.59 9.10
C SER A 132 -20.95 -0.79 7.62
N ALA A 133 -21.82 -1.74 7.26
CA ALA A 133 -22.15 -2.04 5.88
C ALA A 133 -22.95 -0.90 5.22
N ASN A 134 -23.95 -0.36 5.92
CA ASN A 134 -24.73 0.78 5.42
C ASN A 134 -23.87 2.05 5.34
N VAL A 135 -23.09 2.35 6.39
CA VAL A 135 -22.19 3.51 6.39
C VAL A 135 -21.21 3.44 5.23
N LEU A 136 -20.58 2.27 5.00
CA LEU A 136 -19.61 2.12 3.92
C LEU A 136 -20.24 2.37 2.54
N ARG A 137 -21.39 1.73 2.26
CA ARG A 137 -22.10 1.91 0.98
C ARG A 137 -22.51 3.36 0.78
N THR A 138 -23.00 4.00 1.83
CA THR A 138 -23.40 5.42 1.78
C THR A 138 -22.19 6.31 1.48
N MET A 139 -21.05 6.06 2.11
CA MET A 139 -19.82 6.82 1.85
C MET A 139 -19.31 6.64 0.42
N TYR A 140 -19.40 5.44 -0.16
CA TYR A 140 -19.06 5.23 -1.58
C TYR A 140 -20.05 5.89 -2.54
N ASN A 141 -21.35 5.86 -2.23
CA ASN A 141 -22.36 6.62 -2.97
C ASN A 141 -22.07 8.12 -2.94
N HIS A 142 -21.69 8.63 -1.77
CA HIS A 142 -21.27 10.02 -1.61
C HIS A 142 -20.03 10.34 -2.44
N ILE A 143 -19.02 9.47 -2.47
CA ILE A 143 -17.82 9.67 -3.32
C ILE A 143 -18.21 9.80 -4.79
N ARG A 144 -19.14 8.95 -5.28
CA ARG A 144 -19.60 9.02 -6.67
C ARG A 144 -20.38 10.28 -7.01
N SER A 145 -21.06 10.90 -6.04
CA SER A 145 -21.78 12.16 -6.28
C SER A 145 -20.87 13.38 -6.27
N LEU A 146 -19.64 13.26 -5.76
CA LEU A 146 -18.67 14.36 -5.73
C LEU A 146 -18.03 14.61 -7.10
N SER A 147 -18.18 15.84 -7.60
CA SER A 147 -17.56 16.26 -8.86
C SER A 147 -16.05 16.52 -8.74
N SER A 148 -15.56 16.89 -7.55
CA SER A 148 -14.16 17.23 -7.32
C SER A 148 -13.31 16.01 -6.97
N ALA A 149 -12.27 15.74 -7.76
CA ALA A 149 -11.29 14.68 -7.48
C ALA A 149 -10.64 14.83 -6.09
N ALA A 150 -10.30 16.05 -5.68
CA ALA A 150 -9.71 16.30 -4.36
C ALA A 150 -10.66 15.92 -3.21
N ALA A 151 -11.96 16.18 -3.36
CA ALA A 151 -12.97 15.79 -2.37
C ALA A 151 -13.15 14.26 -2.31
N ARG A 152 -13.15 13.59 -3.48
CA ARG A 152 -13.18 12.13 -3.57
C ARG A 152 -11.97 11.50 -2.91
N VAL A 153 -10.76 12.01 -3.18
CA VAL A 153 -9.51 11.59 -2.54
C VAL A 153 -9.59 11.72 -1.03
N LYS A 154 -10.07 12.86 -0.50
CA LYS A 154 -10.22 13.09 0.95
C LYS A 154 -11.16 12.05 1.58
N CYS A 155 -12.29 11.74 0.94
CA CYS A 155 -13.21 10.69 1.38
C CYS A 155 -12.59 9.28 1.33
N LEU A 156 -11.92 8.92 0.24
CA LEU A 156 -11.25 7.62 0.09
C LEU A 156 -10.15 7.43 1.14
N GLN A 157 -9.36 8.47 1.41
CA GLN A 157 -8.37 8.47 2.48
C GLN A 157 -9.01 8.28 3.85
N PHE A 158 -10.13 8.96 4.12
CA PHE A 158 -10.87 8.78 5.36
C PHE A 158 -11.35 7.33 5.53
N ILE A 159 -12.03 6.76 4.51
CA ILE A 159 -12.48 5.35 4.53
C ILE A 159 -11.30 4.43 4.79
N HIS A 160 -10.23 4.56 4.00
CA HIS A 160 -9.04 3.73 4.13
C HIS A 160 -8.46 3.77 5.54
N LEU A 161 -8.20 4.98 6.06
CA LEU A 161 -7.49 5.14 7.34
C LEU A 161 -8.36 4.89 8.57
N LYS A 162 -9.66 5.18 8.51
CA LYS A 162 -10.53 5.17 9.69
C LYS A 162 -11.45 3.96 9.77
N PHE A 163 -11.83 3.38 8.64
CA PHE A 163 -12.76 2.24 8.61
C PHE A 163 -12.05 0.93 8.34
N ILE A 164 -11.24 0.87 7.28
CA ILE A 164 -10.85 -0.42 6.71
C ILE A 164 -9.39 -0.79 6.90
N LYS A 165 -8.51 0.05 7.44
CA LYS A 165 -7.09 -0.32 7.62
C LYS A 165 -6.85 -1.10 8.94
N PRO A 166 -6.26 -2.32 8.91
CA PRO A 166 -5.90 -3.12 7.73
C PRO A 166 -7.11 -3.88 7.14
N ILE A 167 -7.21 -3.91 5.81
CA ILE A 167 -8.42 -4.44 5.13
C ILE A 167 -8.57 -5.95 5.33
N GLU A 168 -7.45 -6.67 5.45
CA GLU A 168 -7.44 -8.11 5.71
C GLU A 168 -8.14 -8.49 7.03
N SER A 169 -8.12 -7.62 8.05
CA SER A 169 -8.77 -7.88 9.33
C SER A 169 -10.26 -7.53 9.34
N GLN A 170 -10.78 -6.93 8.27
CA GLN A 170 -12.19 -6.58 8.19
C GLN A 170 -13.06 -7.84 7.97
N PRO A 171 -14.32 -7.81 8.41
CA PRO A 171 -15.28 -8.85 8.06
C PRO A 171 -15.39 -9.02 6.55
N THR A 172 -15.59 -10.26 6.08
CA THR A 172 -15.69 -10.56 4.64
C THR A 172 -16.78 -9.75 3.94
N GLU A 173 -17.89 -9.48 4.62
CA GLU A 173 -18.94 -8.60 4.07
C GLU A 173 -18.43 -7.19 3.76
N ILE A 174 -17.67 -6.59 4.69
CA ILE A 174 -17.10 -5.24 4.51
C ILE A 174 -16.04 -5.24 3.42
N GLU A 175 -15.18 -6.24 3.40
CA GLU A 175 -14.18 -6.41 2.35
C GLU A 175 -14.83 -6.54 0.96
N ASN A 176 -15.90 -7.32 0.84
CA ASN A 176 -16.64 -7.48 -0.42
C ASN A 176 -17.25 -6.16 -0.88
N ILE A 177 -17.81 -5.36 0.04
CA ILE A 177 -18.32 -4.02 -0.30
C ILE A 177 -17.19 -3.12 -0.80
N VAL A 178 -16.03 -3.10 -0.13
CA VAL A 178 -14.87 -2.33 -0.61
C VAL A 178 -14.47 -2.76 -2.02
N VAL A 179 -14.36 -4.06 -2.28
CA VAL A 179 -13.99 -4.59 -3.60
C VAL A 179 -15.03 -4.18 -4.66
N GLU A 180 -16.31 -4.40 -4.40
CA GLU A 180 -17.40 -4.08 -5.33
C GLU A 180 -17.44 -2.58 -5.66
N GLU A 181 -17.40 -1.73 -4.63
CA GLU A 181 -17.48 -0.28 -4.82
C GLU A 181 -16.21 0.31 -5.43
N SER A 182 -15.03 -0.21 -5.07
CA SER A 182 -13.78 0.18 -5.72
C SER A 182 -13.74 -0.20 -7.19
N LYS A 183 -14.29 -1.35 -7.59
CA LYS A 183 -14.39 -1.73 -9.01
C LYS A 183 -15.26 -0.74 -9.79
N LYS A 184 -16.41 -0.35 -9.24
CA LYS A 184 -17.28 0.66 -9.86
C LYS A 184 -16.53 1.99 -10.05
N LEU A 185 -15.78 2.44 -9.05
CA LEU A 185 -14.97 3.67 -9.16
C LEU A 185 -13.85 3.58 -10.20
N LEU A 186 -13.26 2.39 -10.42
CA LEU A 186 -12.22 2.19 -11.44
C LEU A 186 -12.76 2.20 -12.87
N GLN A 187 -14.09 2.08 -13.06
CA GLN A 187 -14.76 2.16 -14.35
C GLN A 187 -15.15 3.59 -14.74
N ASP A 188 -15.12 4.52 -13.77
CA ASP A 188 -15.45 5.93 -13.96
C ASP A 188 -14.18 6.76 -14.24
N ASP A 189 -14.35 8.06 -14.55
CA ASP A 189 -13.22 9.00 -14.71
C ASP A 189 -12.50 9.20 -13.36
N ILE A 190 -11.24 8.74 -13.30
CA ILE A 190 -10.49 8.59 -12.06
C ILE A 190 -9.13 9.28 -12.16
N SER A 191 -8.76 10.03 -11.11
CA SER A 191 -7.46 10.67 -11.02
C SER A 191 -6.35 9.70 -10.57
N SER A 192 -5.09 10.04 -10.88
CA SER A 192 -3.91 9.27 -10.47
C SER A 192 -3.84 8.99 -8.96
N GLU A 193 -4.23 9.95 -8.12
CA GLU A 193 -4.23 9.78 -6.66
C GLU A 193 -5.29 8.77 -6.19
N GLU A 194 -6.46 8.77 -6.81
CA GLU A 194 -7.53 7.82 -6.51
C GLU A 194 -7.11 6.40 -6.90
N ILE A 195 -6.48 6.22 -8.07
CA ILE A 195 -5.91 4.93 -8.51
C ILE A 195 -4.94 4.39 -7.44
N VAL A 196 -4.00 5.23 -6.99
CA VAL A 196 -3.01 4.85 -5.97
C VAL A 196 -3.70 4.38 -4.69
N LEU A 197 -4.72 5.12 -4.21
CA LEU A 197 -5.45 4.77 -2.98
C LEU A 197 -6.24 3.48 -3.12
N ILE A 198 -6.98 3.32 -4.21
CA ILE A 198 -7.83 2.16 -4.46
C ILE A 198 -6.97 0.90 -4.64
N ILE A 199 -6.01 0.93 -5.56
CA ILE A 199 -5.18 -0.25 -5.84
C ILE A 199 -4.31 -0.63 -4.64
N SER A 200 -3.76 0.35 -3.91
CA SER A 200 -3.01 0.07 -2.68
C SER A 200 -3.89 -0.54 -1.58
N CYS A 201 -5.16 -0.16 -1.52
CA CYS A 201 -6.12 -0.76 -0.61
C CYS A 201 -6.43 -2.21 -1.02
N LEU A 202 -6.83 -2.43 -2.28
CA LEU A 202 -7.19 -3.74 -2.81
C LEU A 202 -6.02 -4.72 -2.79
N LYS A 203 -4.78 -4.26 -3.02
CA LYS A 203 -3.57 -5.10 -2.92
C LYS A 203 -3.45 -5.85 -1.58
N ASN A 204 -3.94 -5.25 -0.49
CA ASN A 204 -3.87 -5.83 0.85
C ASN A 204 -5.11 -6.66 1.22
N SER A 205 -6.09 -6.79 0.31
CA SER A 205 -7.29 -7.60 0.49
C SER A 205 -7.02 -9.08 0.22
N LYS A 206 -7.86 -9.96 0.77
CA LYS A 206 -7.95 -11.39 0.43
C LYS A 206 -8.31 -11.58 -1.04
N TYR A 207 -9.08 -10.67 -1.64
CA TYR A 207 -9.43 -10.68 -3.06
C TYR A 207 -8.16 -10.67 -3.95
N ALA A 208 -7.22 -9.75 -3.69
CA ALA A 208 -5.96 -9.66 -4.42
C ALA A 208 -4.93 -10.77 -4.07
N LYS A 209 -5.26 -11.70 -3.17
CA LYS A 209 -4.44 -12.92 -2.93
C LYS A 209 -4.81 -14.05 -3.89
N THR A 210 -5.93 -13.94 -4.59
CA THR A 210 -6.37 -14.93 -5.58
C THR A 210 -5.83 -14.58 -6.96
N ALA A 211 -5.50 -15.59 -7.78
CA ALA A 211 -5.01 -15.35 -9.14
C ALA A 211 -6.06 -14.63 -10.00
N ALA A 212 -7.34 -15.01 -9.86
CA ALA A 212 -8.45 -14.37 -10.57
C ALA A 212 -8.63 -12.90 -10.17
N GLY A 213 -8.60 -12.58 -8.86
CA GLY A 213 -8.71 -11.20 -8.40
C GLY A 213 -7.52 -10.33 -8.82
N GLN A 214 -6.31 -10.91 -8.86
CA GLN A 214 -5.13 -10.23 -9.41
C GLN A 214 -5.27 -9.96 -10.91
N GLN A 215 -5.78 -10.93 -11.68
CA GLN A 215 -6.00 -10.76 -13.11
C GLN A 215 -7.03 -9.67 -13.38
N GLU A 216 -8.16 -9.69 -12.67
CA GLU A 216 -9.20 -8.67 -12.83
C GLU A 216 -8.71 -7.26 -12.47
N LEU A 217 -7.83 -7.12 -11.46
CA LEU A 217 -7.16 -5.83 -11.17
C LEU A 217 -6.22 -5.40 -12.30
N LEU A 218 -5.49 -6.35 -12.90
CA LEU A 218 -4.63 -6.06 -14.05
C LEU A 218 -5.45 -5.63 -15.27
N ASP A 219 -6.63 -6.22 -15.46
CA ASP A 219 -7.54 -5.84 -16.55
C ASP A 219 -8.03 -4.40 -16.35
N PHE A 220 -8.49 -4.03 -15.14
CA PHE A 220 -8.83 -2.62 -14.84
C PHE A 220 -7.65 -1.66 -15.05
N ILE A 221 -6.45 -2.02 -14.62
CA ILE A 221 -5.26 -1.18 -14.84
C ILE A 221 -4.96 -1.05 -16.33
N SER A 222 -5.16 -2.12 -17.12
CA SER A 222 -4.96 -2.11 -18.57
C SER A 222 -5.97 -1.19 -19.27
N GLU A 223 -7.23 -1.19 -18.81
CA GLU A 223 -8.28 -0.29 -19.29
C GLU A 223 -7.96 1.17 -18.97
N ILE A 224 -7.56 1.48 -17.73
CA ILE A 224 -7.17 2.84 -17.30
C ILE A 224 -5.95 3.36 -18.08
N MET A 225 -5.01 2.47 -18.40
CA MET A 225 -3.85 2.80 -19.23
C MET A 225 -4.19 2.94 -20.72
N GLU A 226 -5.39 2.55 -21.15
CA GLU A 226 -5.81 2.56 -22.54
C GLU A 226 -4.78 1.87 -23.45
N LEU A 227 -4.35 0.64 -23.10
CA LEU A 227 -3.27 -0.07 -23.83
C LEU A 227 -3.51 -0.24 -25.33
N ASP A 228 -4.76 -0.15 -25.78
CA ASP A 228 -5.15 -0.26 -27.19
C ASP A 228 -5.06 1.07 -27.96
N ARG A 229 -4.79 2.19 -27.27
CA ARG A 229 -4.66 3.54 -27.86
C ARG A 229 -3.19 3.87 -28.17
N ASP A 230 -2.98 4.64 -29.23
CA ASP A 230 -1.66 5.18 -29.56
C ASP A 230 -1.13 6.09 -28.44
N PHE A 231 0.15 5.93 -28.10
CA PHE A 231 0.80 6.70 -27.05
C PHE A 231 1.41 8.00 -27.60
N ASP A 232 0.95 9.14 -27.10
CA ASP A 232 1.58 10.45 -27.35
C ASP A 232 2.11 11.07 -26.04
N PRO A 233 3.43 11.07 -25.80
CA PRO A 233 4.00 11.56 -24.53
C PRO A 233 3.77 13.06 -24.27
N LEU A 234 3.30 13.82 -25.26
CA LEU A 234 2.98 15.24 -25.10
C LEU A 234 1.57 15.49 -24.55
N GLU A 235 0.73 14.45 -24.48
CA GLU A 235 -0.57 14.51 -23.81
C GLU A 235 -0.40 14.65 -22.30
N ASP A 236 -1.24 15.49 -21.69
CA ASP A 236 -1.09 15.86 -20.29
C ASP A 236 -1.18 14.62 -19.37
N CYS A 237 -0.22 14.50 -18.46
CA CYS A 237 -0.14 13.45 -17.45
C CYS A 237 -0.15 11.99 -17.97
N ILE A 238 -0.04 11.73 -19.27
CA ILE A 238 -0.12 10.36 -19.81
C ILE A 238 1.09 9.51 -19.39
N VAL A 239 2.28 10.12 -19.36
CA VAL A 239 3.52 9.45 -18.94
C VAL A 239 3.44 9.09 -17.45
N ASP A 240 2.99 10.02 -16.62
CA ASP A 240 2.73 9.79 -15.19
C ASP A 240 1.69 8.69 -14.98
N ARG A 241 0.58 8.72 -15.74
CA ARG A 241 -0.46 7.69 -15.68
C ARG A 241 0.12 6.31 -15.98
N VAL A 242 0.89 6.16 -17.06
CA VAL A 242 1.55 4.90 -17.43
C VAL A 242 2.50 4.43 -16.32
N ILE A 243 3.30 5.33 -15.77
CA ILE A 243 4.25 5.01 -14.69
C ILE A 243 3.50 4.57 -13.44
N ILE A 244 2.51 5.32 -12.98
CA ILE A 244 1.73 5.03 -11.78
C ILE A 244 1.00 3.69 -11.93
N CYS A 245 0.26 3.53 -13.03
CA CYS A 245 -0.50 2.31 -13.30
C CYS A 245 0.41 1.09 -13.38
N THR A 246 1.52 1.18 -14.12
CA THR A 246 2.47 0.07 -14.21
C THR A 246 3.10 -0.24 -12.86
N THR A 247 3.48 0.79 -12.08
CA THR A 247 4.03 0.61 -10.71
C THR A 247 3.08 -0.20 -9.83
N HIS A 248 1.78 0.09 -9.94
CA HIS A 248 0.74 -0.58 -9.17
C HIS A 248 0.34 -1.94 -9.74
N ALA A 249 0.55 -2.20 -11.04
CA ALA A 249 0.35 -3.49 -11.68
C ALA A 249 1.45 -4.51 -11.33
N LEU A 250 2.71 -4.06 -11.23
CA LEU A 250 3.88 -4.91 -11.03
C LEU A 250 3.74 -6.01 -9.95
N PRO A 251 3.16 -5.74 -8.76
CA PRO A 251 2.99 -6.76 -7.73
C PRO A 251 1.99 -7.88 -8.05
N PHE A 252 1.15 -7.71 -9.07
CA PHE A 252 0.10 -8.67 -9.43
C PHE A 252 0.53 -9.65 -10.53
N PHE A 253 1.65 -9.38 -11.23
CA PHE A 253 2.21 -10.31 -12.19
C PHE A 253 2.87 -11.50 -11.51
N SER A 254 2.68 -12.67 -12.12
CA SER A 254 3.23 -13.93 -11.64
C SER A 254 3.32 -14.93 -12.79
N ALA A 255 3.75 -16.16 -12.52
CA ALA A 255 3.71 -17.22 -13.53
C ALA A 255 2.28 -17.57 -14.02
N LYS A 256 1.22 -17.12 -13.32
CA LYS A 256 -0.18 -17.30 -13.74
C LYS A 256 -0.76 -16.08 -14.44
N ASN A 257 -0.31 -14.89 -14.04
CA ASN A 257 -0.80 -13.61 -14.54
C ASN A 257 0.35 -12.94 -15.29
N GLU A 258 0.35 -13.10 -16.60
CA GLU A 258 1.45 -12.69 -17.46
C GLU A 258 1.41 -11.19 -17.76
N SER A 259 2.58 -10.59 -17.98
CA SER A 259 2.74 -9.17 -18.31
C SER A 259 2.79 -8.89 -19.82
N THR A 260 2.47 -9.89 -20.66
CA THR A 260 2.69 -9.89 -22.11
C THR A 260 2.13 -8.64 -22.81
N LYS A 261 0.89 -8.24 -22.49
CA LYS A 261 0.26 -7.04 -23.05
C LYS A 261 1.00 -5.75 -22.70
N PHE A 262 1.45 -5.63 -21.44
CA PHE A 262 2.22 -4.48 -20.99
C PHE A 262 3.59 -4.44 -21.68
N VAL A 263 4.28 -5.57 -21.81
CA VAL A 263 5.57 -5.63 -22.50
C VAL A 263 5.42 -5.25 -23.98
N ALA A 264 4.37 -5.73 -24.66
CA ALA A 264 4.08 -5.35 -26.03
C ALA A 264 3.87 -3.83 -26.16
N TYR A 265 3.00 -3.25 -25.33
CA TYR A 265 2.76 -1.81 -25.30
C TYR A 265 4.04 -0.99 -25.09
N TYR A 266 4.89 -1.40 -24.14
CA TYR A 266 6.17 -0.70 -23.93
C TYR A 266 7.07 -0.75 -25.17
N CYS A 267 7.17 -1.90 -25.85
CA CYS A 267 8.01 -2.05 -27.03
C CYS A 267 7.47 -1.31 -28.24
N ASP A 268 6.15 -1.36 -28.46
CA ASP A 268 5.52 -0.90 -29.70
C ASP A 268 5.08 0.56 -29.63
N GLN A 269 4.73 1.06 -28.44
CA GLN A 269 4.17 2.40 -28.26
C GLN A 269 5.14 3.35 -27.53
N ILE A 270 5.79 2.88 -26.47
CA ILE A 270 6.64 3.75 -25.63
C ILE A 270 8.05 3.93 -26.22
N LEU A 271 8.75 2.83 -26.53
CA LEU A 271 10.14 2.91 -27.04
C LEU A 271 10.27 3.73 -28.35
N PRO A 272 9.32 3.71 -29.30
CA PRO A 272 9.42 4.56 -30.48
C PRO A 272 9.35 6.06 -30.18
N GLN A 273 8.61 6.47 -29.13
CA GLN A 273 8.46 7.89 -28.75
C GLN A 273 9.54 8.41 -27.79
N TRP A 274 10.64 7.66 -27.66
CA TRP A 274 11.69 7.90 -26.67
C TRP A 274 12.26 9.32 -26.66
N ASP A 275 12.53 9.88 -27.84
CA ASP A 275 13.13 11.21 -27.96
C ASP A 275 12.14 12.30 -27.52
N LYS A 276 10.84 12.12 -27.78
CA LYS A 276 9.81 13.03 -27.30
C LYS A 276 9.69 13.00 -25.78
N ILE A 277 9.76 11.81 -25.16
CA ILE A 277 9.76 11.68 -23.69
C ILE A 277 10.97 12.44 -23.10
N ALA A 278 12.13 12.41 -23.76
CA ALA A 278 13.33 13.14 -23.32
C ALA A 278 13.11 14.66 -23.26
N THR A 279 12.24 15.22 -24.11
CA THR A 279 11.97 16.66 -24.18
C THR A 279 11.06 17.18 -23.06
N LEU A 280 10.37 16.28 -22.34
CA LEU A 280 9.48 16.64 -21.25
C LEU A 280 10.25 17.17 -20.03
N GLU A 281 9.55 17.90 -19.18
CA GLU A 281 10.06 18.22 -17.84
C GLU A 281 10.30 16.90 -17.09
N GLN A 282 11.51 16.70 -16.55
CA GLN A 282 11.93 15.44 -15.94
C GLN A 282 12.00 14.23 -16.91
N GLY A 283 12.13 14.46 -18.22
CA GLY A 283 12.17 13.41 -19.24
C GLY A 283 13.15 12.27 -18.98
N GLU A 284 14.39 12.57 -18.54
CA GLU A 284 15.38 11.54 -18.17
C GLU A 284 14.90 10.64 -17.00
N LEU A 285 14.18 11.20 -16.03
CA LEU A 285 13.63 10.43 -14.91
C LEU A 285 12.49 9.53 -15.36
N PHE A 286 11.61 10.02 -16.24
CA PHE A 286 10.54 9.22 -16.83
C PHE A 286 11.10 8.06 -17.64
N GLN A 287 12.07 8.34 -18.52
CA GLN A 287 12.77 7.32 -19.29
C GLN A 287 13.34 6.22 -18.37
N LEU A 288 14.06 6.59 -17.32
CA LEU A 288 14.60 5.61 -16.39
C LEU A 288 13.51 4.77 -15.71
N HIS A 289 12.40 5.39 -15.27
CA HIS A 289 11.28 4.64 -14.67
C HIS A 289 10.64 3.66 -15.65
N LEU A 290 10.42 4.09 -16.89
CA LEU A 290 9.84 3.25 -17.93
C LEU A 290 10.75 2.05 -18.25
N LEU A 291 12.07 2.24 -18.30
CA LEU A 291 13.00 1.12 -18.48
C LEU A 291 13.04 0.17 -17.29
N ARG A 292 12.97 0.70 -16.05
CA ARG A 292 12.85 -0.13 -14.85
C ARG A 292 11.59 -0.99 -14.91
N HIS A 293 10.46 -0.42 -15.33
CA HIS A 293 9.22 -1.17 -15.53
C HIS A 293 9.38 -2.24 -16.60
N LEU A 294 9.90 -1.91 -17.79
CA LEU A 294 10.11 -2.88 -18.85
C LEU A 294 10.98 -4.06 -18.39
N ALA A 295 12.05 -3.79 -17.64
CA ALA A 295 12.91 -4.82 -17.07
C ALA A 295 12.15 -5.73 -16.11
N GLU A 296 11.33 -5.18 -15.22
CA GLU A 296 10.52 -5.99 -14.30
C GLU A 296 9.39 -6.76 -14.98
N LEU A 297 8.67 -6.11 -15.90
CA LEU A 297 7.61 -6.73 -16.69
C LEU A 297 8.17 -7.92 -17.48
N SER A 298 9.39 -7.82 -18.01
CA SER A 298 10.01 -8.92 -18.78
C SER A 298 10.18 -10.24 -18.00
N ILE A 299 10.11 -10.21 -16.66
CA ILE A 299 10.23 -11.40 -15.80
C ILE A 299 9.03 -12.34 -15.98
N TYR A 300 7.84 -11.77 -16.14
CA TYR A 300 6.57 -12.50 -16.24
C TYR A 300 5.94 -12.40 -17.63
N CYS A 301 6.75 -12.07 -18.63
CA CYS A 301 6.29 -12.02 -20.01
C CYS A 301 6.02 -13.44 -20.52
N GLY A 302 4.80 -13.65 -21.02
CA GLY A 302 4.41 -14.86 -21.73
C GLY A 302 5.06 -14.97 -23.09
N LYS A 303 4.59 -15.93 -23.89
CA LYS A 303 5.09 -16.16 -25.25
C LYS A 303 4.48 -15.15 -26.22
N PHE A 304 5.33 -14.47 -26.98
CA PHE A 304 4.88 -13.69 -28.14
C PHE A 304 4.66 -14.57 -29.36
N GLU A 305 3.71 -14.19 -30.21
CA GLU A 305 3.57 -14.78 -31.55
C GLU A 305 4.78 -14.43 -32.42
N ASN A 306 5.18 -13.15 -32.41
CA ASN A 306 6.34 -12.64 -33.12
C ASN A 306 7.31 -11.92 -32.16
N PRO A 307 8.14 -12.68 -31.39
CA PRO A 307 9.05 -12.09 -30.42
C PRO A 307 10.10 -11.15 -31.05
N SER A 308 10.49 -11.41 -32.31
CA SER A 308 11.49 -10.62 -33.03
C SER A 308 11.10 -9.14 -33.16
N LEU A 309 9.82 -8.83 -33.42
CA LEU A 309 9.35 -7.45 -33.59
C LEU A 309 9.62 -6.60 -32.35
N HIS A 310 9.33 -7.14 -31.18
CA HIS A 310 9.51 -6.48 -29.90
C HIS A 310 10.99 -6.43 -29.48
N VAL A 311 11.72 -7.54 -29.70
CA VAL A 311 13.14 -7.65 -29.34
C VAL A 311 14.01 -6.68 -30.15
N VAL A 312 13.68 -6.41 -31.42
CA VAL A 312 14.35 -5.39 -32.23
C VAL A 312 14.28 -4.02 -31.57
N GLN A 313 13.09 -3.61 -31.10
CA GLN A 313 12.90 -2.29 -30.48
C GLN A 313 13.81 -2.10 -29.27
N ILE A 314 13.89 -3.11 -28.41
CA ILE A 314 14.79 -3.10 -27.24
C ILE A 314 16.25 -3.08 -27.68
N PHE A 315 16.60 -3.90 -28.69
CA PHE A 315 17.97 -4.00 -29.19
C PHE A 315 18.48 -2.70 -29.81
N ASP A 316 17.64 -1.99 -30.56
CA ASP A 316 18.00 -0.70 -31.13
C ASP A 316 18.19 0.37 -30.04
N LYS A 317 17.40 0.34 -28.97
CA LYS A 317 17.64 1.18 -27.79
C LYS A 317 18.91 0.79 -27.04
N ILE A 318 19.28 -0.49 -26.97
CA ILE A 318 20.58 -0.89 -26.41
C ILE A 318 21.73 -0.25 -27.20
N LYS A 319 21.65 -0.23 -28.53
CA LYS A 319 22.70 0.39 -29.37
C LYS A 319 22.85 1.90 -29.12
N LEU A 320 21.75 2.59 -28.79
CA LEU A 320 21.77 4.01 -28.43
C LEU A 320 22.62 4.26 -27.18
N TYR A 321 22.46 3.41 -26.16
CA TYR A 321 23.16 3.55 -24.87
C TYR A 321 24.48 2.77 -24.76
N MET A 322 24.77 1.89 -25.72
CA MET A 322 26.06 1.20 -25.87
C MET A 322 26.77 1.69 -27.15
N PRO A 323 27.53 2.79 -27.07
CA PRO A 323 28.23 3.34 -28.24
C PRO A 323 29.31 2.38 -28.77
N THR A 324 29.68 2.57 -30.03
CA THR A 324 30.85 1.89 -30.61
C THR A 324 32.14 2.38 -29.95
N PRO A 325 33.21 1.57 -29.94
CA PRO A 325 34.51 2.04 -29.51
C PRO A 325 34.93 3.28 -30.35
N PRO A 326 35.38 4.39 -29.73
CA PRO A 326 35.82 5.57 -30.48
C PRO A 326 37.04 5.26 -31.35
N GLU A 327 37.06 5.78 -32.58
CA GLU A 327 38.14 5.56 -33.56
C GLU A 327 39.44 6.31 -33.18
N ASN A 328 39.30 7.48 -32.53
CA ASN A 328 40.42 8.29 -32.05
C ASN A 328 40.56 8.12 -30.53
N ALA A 329 41.56 7.34 -30.14
CA ALA A 329 41.85 6.99 -28.76
C ALA A 329 42.51 8.17 -28.01
N ASP A 330 41.73 9.19 -27.64
CA ASP A 330 42.02 9.93 -26.41
C ASP A 330 41.52 9.10 -25.22
N VAL A 331 42.35 8.13 -24.86
CA VAL A 331 42.13 6.99 -23.93
C VAL A 331 41.59 7.36 -22.53
N TYR A 332 41.46 8.64 -22.19
CA TYR A 332 41.24 9.10 -20.81
C TYR A 332 39.88 9.72 -20.51
N LYS A 333 39.02 9.96 -21.50
CA LYS A 333 37.63 10.40 -21.27
C LYS A 333 36.66 9.38 -21.81
N MET A 334 36.30 8.42 -20.97
CA MET A 334 35.17 7.56 -21.24
C MET A 334 33.89 8.42 -21.28
N PRO A 335 33.01 8.24 -22.27
CA PRO A 335 31.74 8.95 -22.28
C PRO A 335 30.94 8.63 -21.01
N ASN A 336 30.05 9.54 -20.62
CA ASN A 336 29.12 9.30 -19.51
C ASN A 336 28.21 8.12 -19.88
N LEU A 337 28.60 6.91 -19.48
CA LEU A 337 27.82 5.71 -19.71
C LEU A 337 26.66 5.63 -18.72
N GLU A 338 25.46 5.50 -19.23
CA GLU A 338 24.25 5.36 -18.43
C GLU A 338 24.04 3.90 -18.01
N PHE A 339 24.82 3.46 -17.02
CA PHE A 339 24.78 2.08 -16.54
C PHE A 339 23.38 1.62 -16.12
N SER A 340 22.58 2.49 -15.50
CA SER A 340 21.21 2.17 -15.06
C SER A 340 20.26 1.85 -16.21
N PHE A 341 20.34 2.62 -17.31
CA PHE A 341 19.53 2.41 -18.50
C PHE A 341 19.93 1.09 -19.16
N VAL A 342 21.24 0.86 -19.27
CA VAL A 342 21.81 -0.34 -19.87
C VAL A 342 21.49 -1.60 -19.07
N GLU A 343 21.51 -1.58 -17.73
CA GLU A 343 21.07 -2.73 -16.95
C GLU A 343 19.62 -3.12 -17.28
N CYS A 344 18.71 -2.14 -17.28
CA CYS A 344 17.30 -2.39 -17.56
C CYS A 344 17.08 -2.95 -18.96
N LEU A 345 17.67 -2.31 -19.97
CA LEU A 345 17.55 -2.73 -21.37
C LEU A 345 18.18 -4.10 -21.62
N LEU A 346 19.40 -4.33 -21.11
CA LEU A 346 20.12 -5.59 -21.29
C LEU A 346 19.42 -6.74 -20.58
N PHE A 347 18.84 -6.48 -19.40
CA PHE A 347 18.04 -7.47 -18.68
C PHE A 347 16.77 -7.82 -19.45
N ALA A 348 16.00 -6.83 -19.90
CA ALA A 348 14.79 -7.04 -20.68
C ALA A 348 15.10 -7.80 -21.99
N PHE A 349 16.15 -7.39 -22.71
CA PHE A 349 16.60 -8.07 -23.92
C PHE A 349 17.01 -9.52 -23.63
N HIS A 350 17.82 -9.78 -22.60
CA HIS A 350 18.24 -11.14 -22.23
C HIS A 350 17.05 -12.05 -21.94
N ARG A 351 16.01 -11.53 -21.28
CA ARG A 351 14.78 -12.29 -21.00
C ARG A 351 13.97 -12.59 -22.25
N LEU A 352 13.71 -11.57 -23.08
CA LEU A 352 12.79 -11.69 -24.21
C LEU A 352 13.46 -12.36 -25.42
N ALA A 353 14.74 -12.09 -25.67
CA ALA A 353 15.49 -12.71 -26.77
C ALA A 353 15.63 -14.24 -26.61
N ARG A 354 15.44 -14.78 -25.40
CA ARG A 354 15.34 -16.23 -25.17
C ARG A 354 14.21 -16.88 -25.98
N GLN A 355 13.14 -16.14 -26.29
CA GLN A 355 12.03 -16.63 -27.10
C GLN A 355 12.37 -16.69 -28.60
N CYS A 356 13.40 -15.96 -29.04
CA CYS A 356 13.92 -15.95 -30.41
C CYS A 356 15.45 -16.08 -30.42
N PRO A 357 16.01 -17.27 -30.08
CA PRO A 357 17.46 -17.45 -29.89
C PRO A 357 18.28 -17.14 -31.15
N ASP A 358 17.66 -17.26 -32.33
CA ASP A 358 18.30 -16.99 -33.61
C ASP A 358 18.44 -15.50 -33.93
N PHE A 359 17.84 -14.61 -33.12
CA PHE A 359 17.83 -13.17 -33.36
C PHE A 359 19.24 -12.59 -33.60
N LEU A 360 20.19 -12.97 -32.76
CA LEU A 360 21.58 -12.50 -32.89
C LEU A 360 22.39 -13.31 -33.90
N THR A 361 22.04 -14.58 -34.16
CA THR A 361 22.83 -15.46 -35.05
C THR A 361 22.39 -15.39 -36.50
N HIS A 362 21.21 -14.84 -36.79
CA HIS A 362 20.66 -14.69 -38.14
C HIS A 362 21.55 -13.79 -39.03
N ASP A 363 22.09 -12.70 -38.47
CA ASP A 363 23.03 -11.82 -39.18
C ASP A 363 24.40 -11.76 -38.46
N PRO A 364 25.46 -12.35 -39.05
CA PRO A 364 26.81 -12.30 -38.50
C PRO A 364 27.35 -10.88 -38.29
N GLN A 365 26.91 -9.89 -39.08
CA GLN A 365 27.35 -8.51 -38.93
C GLN A 365 26.76 -7.86 -37.68
N ILE A 366 25.47 -8.10 -37.41
CA ILE A 366 24.79 -7.64 -36.18
C ILE A 366 25.49 -8.21 -34.95
N LEU A 367 25.79 -9.51 -34.94
CA LEU A 367 26.50 -10.13 -33.82
C LEU A 367 27.89 -9.55 -33.62
N LYS A 368 28.62 -9.28 -34.71
CA LYS A 368 29.97 -8.72 -34.66
C LYS A 368 29.95 -7.29 -34.11
N ASP A 369 29.06 -6.42 -34.60
CA ASP A 369 28.88 -5.06 -34.09
C ASP A 369 28.49 -5.07 -32.61
N PHE A 370 27.51 -5.88 -32.25
CA PHE A 370 27.05 -5.97 -30.88
C PHE A 370 28.15 -6.45 -29.92
N ARG A 371 28.95 -7.46 -30.32
CA ARG A 371 30.11 -7.91 -29.53
C ARG A 371 31.13 -6.80 -29.33
N ALA A 372 31.41 -5.98 -30.34
CA ALA A 372 32.33 -4.85 -30.19
C ALA A 372 31.83 -3.84 -29.15
N ARG A 373 30.53 -3.52 -29.17
CA ARG A 373 29.87 -2.66 -28.17
C ARG A 373 29.91 -3.27 -26.77
N LEU A 374 29.63 -4.58 -26.63
CA LEU A 374 29.71 -5.29 -25.34
C LEU A 374 31.12 -5.27 -24.76
N VAL A 375 32.16 -5.48 -25.58
CA VAL A 375 33.56 -5.40 -25.14
C VAL A 375 33.89 -3.99 -24.65
N TYR A 376 33.49 -2.97 -25.42
CA TYR A 376 33.71 -1.57 -25.04
C TYR A 376 33.00 -1.21 -23.73
N PHE A 377 31.73 -1.58 -23.60
CA PHE A 377 30.94 -1.31 -22.41
C PHE A 377 31.50 -2.05 -21.17
N SER A 378 31.94 -3.31 -21.33
CA SER A 378 32.58 -4.07 -20.25
C SER A 378 33.87 -3.42 -19.74
N ARG A 379 34.68 -2.82 -20.62
CA ARG A 379 35.85 -2.01 -20.18
C ARG A 379 35.41 -0.84 -19.32
N GLY A 380 34.30 -0.19 -19.66
CA GLY A 380 33.76 0.91 -18.87
C GLY A 380 33.22 0.50 -17.52
N VAL A 381 32.54 -0.65 -17.45
CA VAL A 381 32.13 -1.26 -16.18
C VAL A 381 33.34 -1.54 -15.28
N GLN A 382 34.45 -2.06 -15.83
CA GLN A 382 35.68 -2.29 -15.08
C GLN A 382 36.33 -0.98 -14.59
N GLY A 383 36.35 0.06 -15.43
CA GLY A 383 36.83 1.39 -15.05
C GLY A 383 36.03 1.98 -13.88
N CYS A 384 34.70 1.92 -13.96
CA CYS A 384 33.82 2.41 -12.89
C CYS A 384 34.02 1.62 -11.59
N ASN A 385 34.09 0.29 -11.65
CA ASN A 385 34.36 -0.56 -10.47
C ASN A 385 35.68 -0.21 -9.78
N LYS A 386 36.75 0.07 -10.55
CA LYS A 386 38.04 0.51 -9.98
C LYS A 386 37.92 1.83 -9.23
N VAL A 387 37.20 2.80 -9.81
CA VAL A 387 36.96 4.11 -9.18
C VAL A 387 36.17 3.96 -7.89
N LEU A 388 35.08 3.18 -7.90
CA LEU A 388 34.24 2.93 -6.72
C LEU A 388 35.00 2.26 -5.58
N ASN A 389 35.90 1.31 -5.88
CA ASN A 389 36.72 0.64 -4.86
C ASN A 389 37.88 1.50 -4.34
N SER A 390 38.27 2.55 -5.08
CA SER A 390 39.41 3.42 -4.74
C SER A 390 39.06 4.64 -3.90
N LYS A 391 37.80 5.12 -3.93
CA LYS A 391 37.36 6.33 -3.22
C LYS A 391 36.46 5.94 -2.03
N PRO A 392 36.74 6.42 -0.81
CA PRO A 392 35.86 6.19 0.33
C PRO A 392 34.51 6.89 0.13
N ILE A 393 33.41 6.21 0.46
CA ILE A 393 32.02 6.71 0.33
C ILE A 393 31.69 7.77 1.41
N THR A 394 32.69 8.34 2.09
CA THR A 394 32.52 9.29 3.19
C THR A 394 32.43 10.73 2.64
N GLY A 395 31.34 11.43 2.95
CA GLY A 395 31.14 12.84 2.57
C GLY A 395 30.33 13.08 1.30
N LEU A 396 29.65 12.06 0.76
CA LEU A 396 28.69 12.22 -0.34
C LEU A 396 27.32 12.66 0.17
N ASP A 397 26.65 13.53 -0.60
CA ASP A 397 25.24 13.87 -0.39
C ASP A 397 24.36 12.63 -0.38
N SER A 398 23.19 12.70 0.29
CA SER A 398 22.27 11.57 0.47
C SER A 398 21.94 10.82 -0.84
N VAL A 399 21.74 11.55 -1.94
CA VAL A 399 21.47 11.01 -3.28
C VAL A 399 22.68 10.25 -3.83
N ASN A 400 23.87 10.86 -3.79
CA ASN A 400 25.08 10.24 -4.33
C ASN A 400 25.54 9.05 -3.49
N ALA A 401 25.31 9.09 -2.17
CA ALA A 401 25.54 7.98 -1.27
C ALA A 401 24.61 6.79 -1.58
N SER A 402 23.35 7.02 -1.96
CA SER A 402 22.43 5.96 -2.39
C SER A 402 22.87 5.32 -3.72
N LYS A 403 23.23 6.12 -4.72
CA LYS A 403 23.75 5.65 -6.01
C LYS A 403 25.04 4.83 -5.85
N ALA A 404 25.96 5.28 -5.00
CA ALA A 404 27.22 4.57 -4.73
C ALA A 404 27.02 3.19 -4.08
N LYS A 405 25.93 3.00 -3.31
CA LYS A 405 25.60 1.69 -2.71
C LYS A 405 25.06 0.68 -3.73
N ILE A 406 24.31 1.16 -4.72
CA ILE A 406 23.65 0.31 -5.73
C ILE A 406 24.62 -0.04 -6.88
N ALA A 407 25.55 0.88 -7.17
CA ALA A 407 26.48 0.77 -8.28
C ALA A 407 27.25 -0.58 -8.35
N PRO A 408 27.76 -1.17 -7.25
CA PRO A 408 28.42 -2.48 -7.32
C PRO A 408 27.50 -3.60 -7.83
N SER A 409 26.23 -3.61 -7.39
CA SER A 409 25.22 -4.58 -7.83
C SER A 409 24.89 -4.38 -9.31
N LEU A 410 24.60 -3.12 -9.70
CA LEU A 410 24.35 -2.70 -11.08
C LEU A 410 25.46 -3.15 -12.04
N LEU A 411 26.72 -2.84 -11.71
CA LEU A 411 27.88 -3.14 -12.54
C LEU A 411 28.14 -4.65 -12.62
N ASN A 412 27.91 -5.40 -11.53
CA ASN A 412 28.01 -6.85 -11.55
C ASN A 412 26.92 -7.49 -12.43
N ASN A 413 25.68 -7.00 -12.33
CA ASN A 413 24.54 -7.47 -13.11
C ASN A 413 24.80 -7.33 -14.61
N ILE A 414 25.28 -6.16 -15.05
CA ILE A 414 25.67 -5.94 -16.44
C ILE A 414 26.76 -6.94 -16.87
N ASN A 415 27.83 -7.11 -16.09
CA ASN A 415 28.89 -8.06 -16.45
C ASN A 415 28.38 -9.50 -16.58
N VAL A 416 27.47 -9.94 -15.71
CA VAL A 416 26.89 -11.30 -15.76
C VAL A 416 26.03 -11.48 -17.02
N LEU A 417 25.20 -10.50 -17.37
CA LEU A 417 24.40 -10.52 -18.60
C LEU A 417 25.29 -10.52 -19.86
N ILE A 418 26.31 -9.67 -19.87
CA ILE A 418 27.27 -9.58 -20.98
C ILE A 418 28.00 -10.93 -21.19
N LYS A 419 28.44 -11.60 -20.11
CA LYS A 419 29.10 -12.91 -20.20
C LYS A 419 28.25 -13.96 -20.90
N ASP A 420 26.96 -13.99 -20.60
CA ASP A 420 25.99 -14.90 -21.21
C ASP A 420 25.84 -14.67 -22.73
N LEU A 421 25.87 -13.40 -23.15
CA LEU A 421 25.76 -13.02 -24.56
C LEU A 421 27.06 -13.26 -25.37
N PHE A 422 28.19 -13.51 -24.70
CA PHE A 422 29.47 -13.79 -25.38
C PHE A 422 29.65 -15.24 -25.82
N TYR A 423 28.83 -16.17 -25.32
CA TYR A 423 28.90 -17.57 -25.75
C TYR A 423 28.60 -17.73 -27.26
N GLN A 424 29.01 -18.89 -27.81
CA GLN A 424 28.80 -19.26 -29.20
C GLN A 424 28.03 -20.58 -29.26
N PRO A 425 26.70 -20.57 -29.54
CA PRO A 425 25.82 -19.39 -29.69
C PRO A 425 25.56 -18.66 -28.36
N PRO A 426 25.01 -17.41 -28.39
CA PRO A 426 24.65 -16.67 -27.19
C PRO A 426 23.75 -17.48 -26.25
N MET A 427 23.96 -17.34 -24.93
CA MET A 427 23.18 -18.04 -23.92
C MET A 427 22.29 -17.07 -23.12
N TYR A 428 21.16 -17.59 -22.65
CA TYR A 428 20.17 -16.85 -21.87
C TYR A 428 19.82 -17.59 -20.57
N LYS A 429 20.83 -17.88 -19.75
CA LYS A 429 20.71 -18.79 -18.59
C LYS A 429 20.90 -18.10 -17.25
N CYS A 430 21.68 -17.01 -17.21
CA CYS A 430 21.95 -16.31 -15.97
C CYS A 430 20.65 -15.74 -15.37
N ASN A 431 20.59 -15.72 -14.05
CA ASN A 431 19.47 -15.16 -13.31
C ASN A 431 20.02 -14.10 -12.38
N VAL A 432 19.59 -12.86 -12.59
CA VAL A 432 20.12 -11.67 -11.93
C VAL A 432 18.97 -10.95 -11.23
N THR A 433 19.23 -10.44 -10.03
CA THR A 433 18.28 -9.56 -9.33
C THR A 433 18.59 -8.12 -9.68
N LEU A 434 17.63 -7.42 -10.29
CA LEU A 434 17.74 -6.01 -10.69
C LEU A 434 18.25 -5.12 -9.54
N SER A 435 19.22 -4.26 -9.82
CA SER A 435 19.95 -3.51 -8.79
C SER A 435 19.04 -2.62 -7.93
N PHE A 436 18.04 -2.00 -8.54
CA PHE A 436 17.09 -1.10 -7.87
C PHE A 436 16.03 -1.82 -7.01
N LYS A 437 15.88 -3.15 -7.11
CA LYS A 437 15.05 -3.91 -6.17
C LYS A 437 15.62 -3.96 -4.75
N GLN A 438 16.93 -3.77 -4.60
CA GLN A 438 17.58 -3.66 -3.30
C GLN A 438 17.15 -2.38 -2.55
N GLU A 439 16.71 -1.32 -3.26
CA GLU A 439 16.19 -0.09 -2.66
C GLU A 439 14.87 -0.31 -1.89
N VAL A 440 14.03 -1.24 -2.35
CA VAL A 440 12.68 -1.48 -1.81
C VAL A 440 12.72 -2.29 -0.52
N VAL A 441 13.58 -3.32 -0.46
CA VAL A 441 13.72 -4.20 0.70
C VAL A 441 14.24 -3.44 1.92
N GLU A 442 15.16 -2.49 1.75
CA GLU A 442 15.64 -1.66 2.86
C GLU A 442 14.61 -0.64 3.36
N LYS A 443 13.77 -0.07 2.48
CA LYS A 443 12.69 0.86 2.89
C LYS A 443 11.61 0.14 3.71
N GLU A 444 11.33 -1.13 3.43
CA GLU A 444 10.41 -1.93 4.26
C GLU A 444 10.99 -2.31 5.62
N LEU A 445 12.30 -2.60 5.70
CA LEU A 445 13.01 -2.88 6.95
C LEU A 445 13.22 -1.64 7.83
N ARG A 446 13.17 -0.43 7.25
CA ARG A 446 13.33 0.85 7.96
C ARG A 446 12.00 1.50 8.39
N LYS A 447 10.86 0.84 8.23
CA LYS A 447 9.65 1.26 8.95
C LYS A 447 9.97 1.18 10.45
N PRO A 448 9.85 2.26 11.23
CA PRO A 448 10.09 2.17 12.66
C PRO A 448 9.07 1.18 13.20
N ALA A 449 9.56 0.07 13.77
CA ALA A 449 8.78 -0.70 14.71
C ALA A 449 8.22 0.33 15.70
N THR A 450 6.89 0.45 15.76
CA THR A 450 6.20 1.25 16.77
C THR A 450 6.92 1.05 18.08
N SER A 451 7.52 2.12 18.59
CA SER A 451 8.26 2.16 19.83
C SER A 451 7.33 1.68 20.92
N GLY A 452 7.42 0.40 21.25
CA GLY A 452 6.83 -0.16 22.44
C GLY A 452 7.34 0.67 23.60
N GLN A 453 6.45 1.50 24.15
CA GLN A 453 6.67 2.24 25.38
C GLN A 453 7.27 1.25 26.38
N LYS A 454 8.54 1.44 26.72
CA LYS A 454 9.16 0.73 27.84
C LYS A 454 8.27 1.03 29.04
N ARG A 455 7.59 -0.01 29.54
CA ARG A 455 6.73 0.04 30.71
C ARG A 455 7.48 0.78 31.81
N HIS A 456 6.88 1.86 32.28
CA HIS A 456 7.27 2.55 33.50
C HIS A 456 7.30 1.51 34.62
N VAL A 457 8.44 1.36 35.29
CA VAL A 457 8.54 0.56 36.50
C VAL A 457 7.76 1.29 37.60
N PRO A 458 6.89 0.62 38.37
CA PRO A 458 6.17 1.25 39.47
C PRO A 458 7.16 1.67 40.57
N ILE A 459 6.99 2.90 41.07
CA ILE A 459 7.71 3.42 42.23
C ILE A 459 7.20 2.70 43.48
N THR A 460 8.03 1.86 44.09
CA THR A 460 7.84 1.36 45.45
C THR A 460 8.78 2.10 46.39
N PHE A 461 8.20 2.82 47.36
CA PHE A 461 8.92 3.34 48.53
C PHE A 461 9.15 2.19 49.51
N ASP A 462 10.39 1.95 49.93
CA ASP A 462 10.65 1.71 51.35
C ASP A 462 12.11 2.01 51.76
N ASN A 463 12.22 2.42 53.02
CA ASN A 463 13.37 2.93 53.75
C ASN A 463 14.49 1.90 53.99
N GLY A 464 15.72 2.39 54.16
CA GLY A 464 16.66 1.78 55.12
C GLY A 464 18.07 1.43 54.64
N SER A 465 18.97 2.40 54.85
CA SER A 465 20.33 2.25 55.43
C SER A 465 21.44 1.41 54.79
N THR A 466 22.58 2.11 54.65
CA THR A 466 24.01 1.72 54.79
C THR A 466 24.76 1.03 53.64
N GLY A 467 25.87 1.67 53.23
CA GLY A 467 27.17 0.97 53.14
C GLY A 467 27.95 1.01 51.81
N THR A 468 28.80 2.04 51.66
CA THR A 468 30.21 2.00 51.17
C THR A 468 30.60 1.55 49.74
N LYS A 469 31.09 2.56 48.98
CA LYS A 469 32.40 2.71 48.27
C LYS A 469 33.03 1.57 47.41
N GLN A 470 33.32 1.97 46.16
CA GLN A 470 34.54 1.71 45.32
C GLN A 470 34.83 0.23 44.93
N THR A 471 35.41 -0.18 43.79
CA THR A 471 36.33 0.41 42.79
C THR A 471 36.37 -0.54 41.58
N ARG A 472 36.67 -0.04 40.36
CA ARG A 472 37.19 -0.84 39.22
C ARG A 472 38.70 -1.12 39.45
N PRO A 473 39.30 -2.20 38.91
CA PRO A 473 39.89 -2.12 37.56
C PRO A 473 39.83 -3.42 36.71
N ALA A 474 40.30 -3.27 35.47
CA ALA A 474 40.31 -4.23 34.37
C ALA A 474 41.48 -5.24 34.41
N ARG A 475 41.29 -6.44 33.85
CA ARG A 475 42.15 -7.07 32.80
C ARG A 475 41.76 -8.53 32.49
N SER A 476 41.66 -8.79 31.18
CA SER A 476 42.29 -9.88 30.40
C SER A 476 42.14 -11.35 30.82
N GLY A 477 41.71 -12.16 29.85
CA GLY A 477 42.33 -13.47 29.55
C GLY A 477 41.59 -14.72 30.02
N ASP A 478 40.96 -15.39 29.05
CA ASP A 478 40.70 -16.83 28.96
C ASP A 478 40.28 -17.60 30.23
N ASN A 479 39.02 -18.07 30.24
CA ASN A 479 38.72 -19.51 30.30
C ASN A 479 37.21 -19.76 30.21
N VAL A 480 36.84 -20.57 29.22
CA VAL A 480 35.52 -21.22 29.13
C VAL A 480 35.25 -21.98 30.42
N LYS A 481 34.15 -21.67 31.12
CA LYS A 481 33.56 -22.55 32.12
C LYS A 481 32.07 -22.74 31.86
N LEU A 482 31.84 -23.89 31.24
CA LEU A 482 30.70 -24.79 31.24
C LEU A 482 29.60 -24.49 32.28
N TYR A 483 28.36 -24.49 31.80
CA TYR A 483 27.13 -24.29 32.56
C TYR A 483 26.87 -25.42 33.56
N THR A 484 26.55 -25.05 34.80
CA THR A 484 26.02 -25.96 35.83
C THR A 484 24.68 -25.39 36.32
N PRO A 485 23.53 -26.04 36.06
CA PRO A 485 22.27 -25.62 36.63
C PRO A 485 22.21 -25.97 38.13
N PRO A 486 21.71 -25.09 39.01
CA PRO A 486 21.50 -25.43 40.42
C PRO A 486 20.39 -26.47 40.57
N SER A 487 20.75 -27.60 41.17
CA SER A 487 19.84 -28.67 41.57
C SER A 487 19.04 -28.28 42.82
N GLY A 488 17.73 -28.45 42.75
CA GLY A 488 16.88 -28.81 43.89
C GLY A 488 16.27 -27.67 44.69
N LYS A 489 14.95 -27.48 44.52
CA LYS A 489 13.90 -27.66 45.54
C LYS A 489 12.54 -27.37 44.89
N PHE A 490 11.53 -28.16 45.26
CA PHE A 490 10.14 -28.19 44.76
C PHE A 490 9.85 -29.16 43.60
N SER A 491 9.75 -30.45 43.90
CA SER A 491 8.62 -31.26 43.42
C SER A 491 8.36 -32.45 44.35
N ASN A 492 7.29 -32.30 45.13
CA ASN A 492 6.49 -33.33 45.79
C ASN A 492 5.05 -32.89 45.44
N ASN A 493 4.05 -33.71 45.14
CA ASN A 493 3.88 -35.15 45.17
C ASN A 493 2.46 -35.38 44.61
N PHE A 494 2.23 -36.30 43.67
CA PHE A 494 0.91 -36.94 43.48
C PHE A 494 1.07 -38.29 42.74
N GLN A 495 1.12 -39.34 43.55
CA GLN A 495 0.73 -40.74 43.28
C GLN A 495 -0.72 -40.89 43.84
N TYR A 496 -1.61 -41.82 43.45
CA TYR A 496 -1.50 -43.13 42.81
C TYR A 496 -2.93 -43.62 42.41
N ASP A 497 -2.98 -44.47 41.37
CA ASP A 497 -3.77 -45.73 41.20
C ASP A 497 -5.31 -45.81 41.17
N ARG A 498 -5.84 -46.40 40.08
CA ARG A 498 -6.22 -47.85 40.05
C ARG A 498 -6.79 -48.35 38.69
N GLY A 499 -6.16 -49.42 38.18
CA GLY A 499 -6.77 -50.65 37.61
C GLY A 499 -7.49 -50.60 36.24
N GLY A 500 -7.39 -51.57 35.32
CA GLY A 500 -6.70 -52.85 35.27
C GLY A 500 -7.33 -53.80 34.22
N SER A 501 -6.46 -54.48 33.46
CA SER A 501 -6.56 -55.89 32.98
C SER A 501 -7.27 -56.27 31.65
N ARG A 502 -6.45 -56.86 30.76
CA ARG A 502 -6.61 -58.03 29.83
C ARG A 502 -5.79 -57.73 28.55
N GLY A 503 -4.87 -58.54 28.03
CA GLY A 503 -4.47 -59.91 28.29
C GLY A 503 -4.11 -60.61 26.97
N ASN A 504 -2.81 -60.76 26.71
CA ASN A 504 -2.15 -61.97 26.19
C ASN A 504 -1.78 -62.15 24.68
N ARG A 505 -0.60 -62.80 24.55
CA ARG A 505 0.07 -63.50 23.43
C ARG A 505 0.90 -62.67 22.44
N SER A 506 2.17 -62.97 22.09
CA SER A 506 3.30 -63.82 22.51
C SER A 506 4.06 -64.24 21.24
N ARG A 507 5.41 -64.26 21.34
CA ARG A 507 6.43 -64.78 20.40
C ARG A 507 6.76 -63.88 19.19
N GLY A 508 7.99 -63.46 18.92
CA GLY A 508 9.30 -63.82 19.48
C GLY A 508 10.23 -64.40 18.41
N ARG A 509 11.43 -63.81 18.32
CA ARG A 509 12.64 -64.17 17.53
C ARG A 509 12.56 -63.87 16.03
N GLY A 510 13.50 -63.18 15.39
CA GLY A 510 14.86 -62.81 15.78
C GLY A 510 15.87 -63.46 14.85
N SER A 511 16.77 -62.61 14.33
CA SER A 511 18.15 -62.91 13.92
C SER A 511 18.48 -62.99 12.42
N ARG A 512 19.11 -61.89 11.98
CA ARG A 512 20.42 -61.80 11.29
C ARG A 512 20.64 -62.55 9.96
N GLY A 513 21.01 -61.75 8.97
CA GLY A 513 22.41 -61.76 8.55
C GLY A 513 22.70 -61.81 7.05
N ARG A 514 23.24 -60.69 6.55
CA ARG A 514 24.32 -60.55 5.55
C ARG A 514 24.19 -61.20 4.17
N GLY A 515 24.35 -60.37 3.13
CA GLY A 515 25.46 -60.57 2.20
C GLY A 515 25.22 -60.21 0.73
N ARG A 516 25.93 -59.15 0.31
CA ARG A 516 26.64 -58.96 -0.98
C ARG A 516 25.84 -58.71 -2.28
N ASN A 517 26.13 -57.52 -2.84
CA ASN A 517 26.57 -57.22 -4.21
C ASN A 517 26.25 -58.24 -5.29
N TRP A 518 25.70 -57.77 -6.42
CA TRP A 518 26.35 -57.85 -7.75
C TRP A 518 25.86 -56.70 -8.64
N ARG A 519 26.80 -56.10 -9.37
CA ARG A 519 26.57 -55.16 -10.48
C ARG A 519 26.03 -55.93 -11.70
N ASN A 520 25.27 -55.24 -12.53
CA ASN A 520 25.62 -54.97 -13.92
C ASN A 520 25.14 -53.57 -14.29
#